data_AF-A0A090ANV1-F1
#
_entry.id   AF-A0A090ANV1-F1
#
_cell.length_a   1.000
_cell.length_b   1.000
_cell.length_c   1.000
_cell.angle_alpha   90.00
_cell.angle_beta   90.00
_cell.angle_gamma   90.00
#
_symmetry.space_group_name_H-M   'P 1'
#
loop_
_entity.id
_entity.type
_entity.pdbx_description
1 polymer ?
#
loop_
_entity_poly.entity_id
_entity_poly.type
_entity_poly.pdbx_seq_one_letter_code
_entity_poly.pdbx_strand_id
1 'polypeptide(L)'
;MFQLRPLVTAIAMIGLVSNEVAFAANDWLSGVAVDGVLKIAAGYSRDYADKDASDITVHQAILGITAKPNEWATGRLTYKYEENKFPLAVDDAYVVLGNLDKSPAYLKIGQFVVPFGNFTSHMNSDPLTLTMAETPEKAALLGFEMNGAYASVYSFNGSTNEDMNDTIDHYGAKAGFTKKMATMSFDVGASYLSDIGDTTTISKKVPNGPNTNYDYVSGVGAHLIVNMGPAFLIGEYITALDNFKAEHFAYKGEGAEPKAWNVEAGLTFNTMGQNLTLALGYQGTDEAVGLKDPRSGMQLPASRILGTVAMDIYKNTTVSLEYAVDSDYDVEEGGTGEDAESASLVLALKF
;
A
#
# COMPACT_ATOMS: atom_id res chain seq x y z
N MET A 1 -21.79 -76.72 18.28
CA MET A 1 -22.71 -76.59 17.14
C MET A 1 -22.85 -75.09 16.89
N PHE A 2 -21.96 -74.49 16.10
CA PHE A 2 -22.27 -73.89 14.77
C PHE A 2 -23.63 -73.18 14.76
N GLN A 3 -23.76 -71.88 14.53
CA GLN A 3 -23.14 -71.05 13.49
C GLN A 3 -23.17 -69.56 13.90
N LEU A 4 -22.21 -68.77 13.41
CA LEU A 4 -22.46 -67.50 12.69
C LEU A 4 -21.12 -66.85 12.29
N ARG A 5 -20.89 -66.81 10.97
CA ARG A 5 -20.23 -65.73 10.20
C ARG A 5 -21.35 -65.15 9.29
N PRO A 6 -21.30 -63.91 8.76
CA PRO A 6 -20.08 -63.19 8.35
C PRO A 6 -20.07 -61.65 8.61
N LEU A 7 -18.89 -61.05 8.35
CA LEU A 7 -18.56 -59.70 7.84
C LEU A 7 -19.36 -58.47 8.36
N VAL A 8 -18.75 -57.33 8.70
CA VAL A 8 -18.01 -56.42 7.80
C VAL A 8 -17.09 -55.48 8.61
N THR A 9 -15.92 -55.19 8.04
CA THR A 9 -14.91 -54.21 8.41
C THR A 9 -15.40 -52.75 8.27
N ALA A 10 -15.13 -51.90 9.25
CA ALA A 10 -14.87 -50.47 9.01
C ALA A 10 -14.00 -49.89 10.14
N ILE A 11 -12.76 -49.58 9.78
CA ILE A 11 -11.84 -48.75 10.57
C ILE A 11 -12.21 -47.30 10.22
N ALA A 12 -12.61 -46.53 11.22
CA ALA A 12 -12.60 -45.07 11.18
C ALA A 12 -12.17 -44.60 12.57
N MET A 13 -10.86 -44.41 12.77
CA MET A 13 -10.38 -43.63 13.90
C MET A 13 -10.52 -42.15 13.55
N ILE A 14 -11.38 -41.49 14.31
CA ILE A 14 -11.49 -40.04 14.43
C ILE A 14 -10.18 -39.53 15.04
N GLY A 15 -9.34 -38.88 14.23
CA GLY A 15 -8.22 -38.09 14.71
C GLY A 15 -8.70 -36.69 15.03
N LEU A 16 -8.91 -36.41 16.32
CA LEU A 16 -9.05 -35.06 16.84
C LEU A 16 -7.80 -34.25 16.50
N VAL A 17 -7.96 -33.16 15.75
CA VAL A 17 -6.93 -32.11 15.63
C VAL A 17 -6.96 -31.34 16.95
N SER A 18 -6.10 -31.71 17.88
CA SER A 18 -5.82 -30.93 19.08
C SER A 18 -5.00 -29.69 18.68
N ASN A 19 -5.63 -28.51 18.64
CA ASN A 19 -4.94 -27.23 18.71
C ASN A 19 -4.48 -27.02 20.16
N GLU A 20 -3.34 -27.62 20.52
CA GLU A 20 -2.61 -27.21 21.71
C GLU A 20 -1.50 -26.23 21.28
N VAL A 21 -1.72 -24.95 21.57
CA VAL A 21 -0.64 -23.97 21.63
C VAL A 21 0.14 -24.27 22.92
N ALA A 22 1.13 -25.15 22.81
CA ALA A 22 2.06 -25.42 23.89
C ALA A 22 3.05 -24.24 23.99
N PHE A 23 2.88 -23.41 25.02
CA PHE A 23 3.90 -22.43 25.40
C PHE A 23 4.98 -23.12 26.24
N ALA A 24 6.09 -23.49 25.59
CA ALA A 24 7.31 -23.91 26.29
C ALA A 24 8.18 -22.67 26.59
N ALA A 25 8.61 -22.56 27.85
CA ALA A 25 9.42 -21.45 28.34
C ALA A 25 10.87 -21.50 27.83
N ASN A 26 11.37 -20.32 27.42
CA ASN A 26 12.77 -19.87 27.39
C ASN A 26 13.82 -20.47 26.41
N ASP A 27 13.43 -20.74 25.15
CA ASP A 27 14.31 -20.70 23.96
C ASP A 27 13.64 -19.99 22.73
N TRP A 28 12.42 -19.47 22.92
CA TRP A 28 11.43 -19.13 21.89
C TRP A 28 11.64 -17.81 21.12
N LEU A 29 12.56 -16.94 21.58
CA LEU A 29 12.81 -15.63 20.95
C LEU A 29 13.90 -15.65 19.87
N SER A 30 14.61 -16.77 19.70
CA SER A 30 15.58 -16.88 18.61
C SER A 30 14.82 -16.84 17.27
N GLY A 31 15.07 -15.79 16.48
CA GLY A 31 14.41 -15.58 15.19
C GLY A 31 13.07 -14.83 15.25
N VAL A 32 12.62 -14.32 16.41
CA VAL A 32 11.45 -13.43 16.51
C VAL A 32 11.89 -11.99 16.74
N ALA A 33 11.39 -11.07 15.92
CA ALA A 33 11.60 -9.62 16.05
C ALA A 33 10.25 -8.91 16.15
N VAL A 34 10.22 -7.84 16.94
CA VAL A 34 9.09 -6.92 17.04
C VAL A 34 9.57 -5.55 16.58
N ASP A 35 8.78 -4.90 15.75
CA ASP A 35 9.02 -3.54 15.25
C ASP A 35 7.73 -2.75 15.27
N GLY A 36 7.81 -1.43 15.25
CA GLY A 36 6.60 -0.62 15.16
C GLY A 36 6.83 0.86 14.96
N VAL A 37 5.73 1.58 14.78
CA VAL A 37 5.70 3.04 14.75
C VAL A 37 4.45 3.57 15.42
N LEU A 38 4.62 4.63 16.21
CA LEU A 38 3.54 5.47 16.69
C LEU A 38 3.71 6.88 16.09
N LYS A 39 2.68 7.36 15.39
CA LYS A 39 2.62 8.72 14.85
C LYS A 39 1.49 9.48 15.53
N ILE A 40 1.84 10.55 16.23
CA ILE A 40 0.89 11.51 16.79
C ILE A 40 0.92 12.75 15.90
N ALA A 41 -0.24 13.21 15.43
CA ALA A 41 -0.32 14.39 14.57
C ALA A 41 -1.18 15.47 15.23
N ALA A 42 -0.70 16.71 15.19
CA ALA A 42 -1.54 17.89 15.33
C ALA A 42 -1.82 18.43 13.92
N GLY A 43 -3.09 18.44 13.52
CA GLY A 43 -3.50 18.80 12.17
C GLY A 43 -4.45 20.01 12.15
N TYR A 44 -4.36 20.78 11.08
CA TYR A 44 -5.35 21.75 10.64
C TYR A 44 -5.72 21.43 9.19
N SER A 45 -6.99 21.58 8.84
CA SER A 45 -7.47 21.48 7.46
C SER A 45 -8.59 22.47 7.20
N ARG A 46 -8.64 23.01 5.99
CA ARG A 46 -9.80 23.65 5.39
C ARG A 46 -10.24 22.84 4.19
N ASP A 47 -11.50 22.43 4.15
CA ASP A 47 -12.06 21.71 2.99
C ASP A 47 -12.45 22.65 1.85
N TYR A 48 -12.82 22.09 0.69
CA TYR A 48 -13.29 22.83 -0.49
C TYR A 48 -14.58 23.65 -0.27
N ALA A 49 -15.20 23.56 0.91
CA ALA A 49 -16.37 24.34 1.29
C ALA A 49 -16.04 25.38 2.38
N ASP A 50 -14.77 25.76 2.50
CA ASP A 50 -14.22 26.69 3.49
C ASP A 50 -14.46 26.29 4.96
N LYS A 51 -14.63 24.99 5.24
CA LYS A 51 -14.81 24.51 6.62
C LYS A 51 -13.48 24.16 7.23
N ASP A 52 -13.14 24.90 8.27
CA ASP A 52 -11.96 24.64 9.09
C ASP A 52 -12.19 23.49 10.09
N ALA A 53 -11.17 22.66 10.27
CA ALA A 53 -11.07 21.65 11.31
C ALA A 53 -9.65 21.59 11.87
N SER A 54 -9.52 21.19 13.13
CA SER A 54 -8.22 20.93 13.75
C SER A 54 -8.35 19.89 14.85
N ASP A 55 -7.37 19.01 14.97
CA ASP A 55 -7.37 17.98 16.01
C ASP A 55 -5.94 17.49 16.33
N ILE A 56 -5.79 16.81 17.46
CA ILE A 56 -4.60 16.02 17.78
C ILE A 56 -5.00 14.55 17.79
N THR A 57 -4.46 13.79 16.85
CA THR A 57 -4.88 12.41 16.60
C THR A 57 -3.74 11.42 16.74
N VAL A 58 -4.10 10.15 16.95
CA VAL A 58 -3.18 9.04 16.75
C VAL A 58 -3.21 8.72 15.26
N HIS A 59 -2.49 9.52 14.48
CA HIS A 59 -2.49 9.44 13.01
C HIS A 59 -2.25 8.03 12.50
N GLN A 60 -1.27 7.32 13.08
CA GLN A 60 -0.99 5.93 12.74
C GLN A 60 -0.32 5.21 13.92
N ALA A 61 -0.75 3.99 14.20
CA ALA A 61 -0.07 3.09 15.12
C ALA A 61 0.10 1.72 14.45
N ILE A 62 1.33 1.24 14.36
CA ILE A 62 1.67 -0.05 13.75
C ILE A 62 2.50 -0.87 14.73
N LEU A 63 2.10 -2.13 14.89
CA LEU A 63 2.86 -3.15 15.59
C LEU A 63 3.14 -4.32 14.64
N GLY A 64 4.41 -4.63 14.48
CA GLY A 64 4.90 -5.69 13.64
C GLY A 64 5.56 -6.81 14.42
N ILE A 65 5.31 -8.04 13.99
CA ILE A 65 5.98 -9.25 14.45
C ILE A 65 6.53 -9.98 13.24
N THR A 66 7.82 -10.28 13.26
CA THR A 66 8.51 -11.08 12.25
C THR A 66 9.09 -12.33 12.91
N ALA A 67 8.81 -13.51 12.35
CA ALA A 67 9.33 -14.79 12.82
C ALA A 67 10.14 -15.49 11.72
N LYS A 68 11.34 -15.98 12.05
CA LYS A 68 12.24 -16.70 11.16
C LYS A 68 12.60 -18.06 11.78
N PRO A 69 11.72 -19.06 11.68
CA PRO A 69 11.94 -20.37 12.30
C PRO A 69 13.10 -21.16 11.67
N ASN A 70 13.53 -20.79 10.45
CA ASN A 70 14.72 -21.32 9.78
C ASN A 70 15.18 -20.34 8.67
N GLU A 71 16.26 -20.67 7.95
CA GLU A 71 16.86 -19.81 6.92
C GLU A 71 16.02 -19.64 5.64
N TRP A 72 14.94 -20.41 5.44
CA TRP A 72 14.14 -20.43 4.22
C TRP A 72 12.71 -19.94 4.42
N ALA A 73 12.29 -19.67 5.66
CA ALA A 73 10.93 -19.29 5.99
C ALA A 73 10.93 -18.04 6.87
N THR A 74 10.15 -17.03 6.46
CA THR A 74 9.87 -15.83 7.25
C THR A 74 8.36 -15.62 7.33
N GLY A 75 7.80 -15.49 8.53
CA GLY A 75 6.42 -15.06 8.75
C GLY A 75 6.37 -13.60 9.19
N ARG A 76 5.38 -12.85 8.71
CA ARG A 76 5.10 -11.46 9.10
C ARG A 76 3.63 -11.33 9.51
N LEU A 77 3.40 -10.70 10.65
CA LEU A 77 2.08 -10.25 11.10
C LEU A 77 2.17 -8.78 11.51
N THR A 78 1.34 -7.93 10.94
CA THR A 78 1.28 -6.50 11.26
C THR A 78 -0.13 -6.13 11.69
N TYR A 79 -0.25 -5.49 12.85
CA TYR A 79 -1.45 -4.77 13.25
C TYR A 79 -1.28 -3.30 12.97
N LYS A 80 -2.30 -2.67 12.41
CA LYS A 80 -2.30 -1.26 12.04
C LYS A 80 -3.60 -0.62 12.47
N TYR A 81 -3.47 0.58 13.02
CA TYR A 81 -4.55 1.52 13.27
C TYR A 81 -4.22 2.82 12.55
N GLU A 82 -5.20 3.38 11.84
CA GLU A 82 -5.09 4.67 11.18
C GLU A 82 -6.36 5.48 11.43
N GLU A 83 -6.19 6.64 12.05
CA GLU A 83 -7.29 7.56 12.32
C GLU A 83 -8.08 7.86 11.03
N ASN A 84 -9.41 7.79 11.11
CA ASN A 84 -10.35 8.05 10.01
C ASN A 84 -10.19 7.18 8.75
N LYS A 85 -9.27 6.22 8.70
CA LYS A 85 -9.11 5.29 7.56
C LYS A 85 -9.56 3.87 7.93
N PHE A 86 -8.98 3.27 8.98
CA PHE A 86 -9.32 1.91 9.42
C PHE A 86 -9.22 1.75 10.94
N PRO A 87 -10.16 1.01 11.60
CA PRO A 87 -9.96 0.59 12.99
C PRO A 87 -8.73 -0.32 13.11
N LEU A 88 -8.33 -0.67 14.33
CA LEU A 88 -7.23 -1.60 14.56
C LEU A 88 -7.52 -2.92 13.82
N ALA A 89 -6.70 -3.22 12.81
CA ALA A 89 -6.88 -4.35 11.91
C ALA A 89 -5.54 -5.05 11.64
N VAL A 90 -5.63 -6.27 11.10
CA VAL A 90 -4.47 -6.95 10.52
C VAL A 90 -4.20 -6.32 9.16
N ASP A 91 -3.04 -5.70 9.02
CA ASP A 91 -2.57 -5.04 7.80
C ASP A 91 -1.90 -6.08 6.89
N ASP A 92 -0.81 -6.68 7.38
CA ASP A 92 -0.09 -7.77 6.74
C ASP A 92 -0.22 -9.07 7.54
N ALA A 93 -0.41 -10.19 6.86
CA ALA A 93 -0.31 -11.53 7.42
C ALA A 93 0.15 -12.51 6.34
N TYR A 94 1.46 -12.75 6.23
CA TYR A 94 2.02 -13.56 5.16
C TYR A 94 3.22 -14.39 5.60
N VAL A 95 3.53 -15.39 4.77
CA VAL A 95 4.75 -16.21 4.84
C VAL A 95 5.54 -16.03 3.56
N VAL A 96 6.86 -15.86 3.69
CA VAL A 96 7.82 -15.90 2.59
C VAL A 96 8.62 -17.20 2.69
N LEU A 97 8.66 -17.95 1.60
CA LEU A 97 9.51 -19.13 1.39
C LEU A 97 10.59 -18.77 0.38
N GLY A 98 11.84 -18.67 0.83
CA GLY A 98 12.97 -18.26 0.00
C GLY A 98 14.14 -17.74 0.83
N ASN A 99 15.32 -17.71 0.22
CA ASN A 99 16.52 -17.17 0.83
C ASN A 99 17.36 -16.51 -0.27
N LEU A 100 17.30 -15.17 -0.35
CA LEU A 100 17.97 -14.38 -1.39
C LEU A 100 19.51 -14.43 -1.29
N ASP A 101 20.07 -14.87 -0.17
CA ASP A 101 21.51 -15.13 -0.05
C ASP A 101 21.94 -16.44 -0.75
N LYS A 102 20.98 -17.35 -1.02
CA LYS A 102 21.22 -18.69 -1.59
C LYS A 102 20.52 -18.95 -2.92
N SER A 103 19.39 -18.29 -3.17
CA SER A 103 18.55 -18.45 -4.34
C SER A 103 17.92 -17.11 -4.68
N PRO A 104 17.94 -16.66 -5.95
CA PRO A 104 17.36 -15.38 -6.31
C PRO A 104 15.83 -15.39 -6.27
N ALA A 105 15.17 -16.55 -6.17
CA ALA A 105 13.72 -16.68 -6.20
C ALA A 105 13.11 -16.91 -4.81
N TYR A 106 11.90 -16.40 -4.60
CA TYR A 106 11.09 -16.60 -3.40
C TYR A 106 9.59 -16.67 -3.73
N LEU A 107 8.81 -17.23 -2.81
CA LEU A 107 7.35 -17.29 -2.84
C LEU A 107 6.80 -16.56 -1.60
N LYS A 108 5.89 -15.61 -1.79
CA LYS A 108 5.17 -14.91 -0.71
C LYS A 108 3.68 -15.25 -0.81
N ILE A 109 3.07 -15.75 0.27
CA ILE A 109 1.64 -16.09 0.31
C ILE A 109 1.02 -15.52 1.58
N GLY A 110 -0.15 -14.89 1.44
CA GLY A 110 -0.93 -14.37 2.56
C GLY A 110 -1.59 -13.04 2.20
N GLN A 111 -1.91 -12.25 3.22
CA GLN A 111 -2.45 -10.90 3.06
C GLN A 111 -1.31 -9.86 3.02
N PHE A 112 -1.26 -9.05 1.96
CA PHE A 112 -0.33 -7.94 1.79
C PHE A 112 -0.75 -7.02 0.65
N VAL A 113 -0.24 -5.79 0.62
CA VAL A 113 -0.37 -4.90 -0.55
C VAL A 113 0.41 -5.47 -1.73
N VAL A 114 -0.29 -5.85 -2.81
CA VAL A 114 0.36 -6.36 -4.02
C VAL A 114 1.17 -5.26 -4.71
N PRO A 115 2.28 -5.59 -5.40
CA PRO A 115 3.23 -4.59 -5.88
C PRO A 115 2.77 -3.89 -7.18
N PHE A 116 1.62 -3.21 -7.15
CA PHE A 116 1.17 -2.27 -8.16
C PHE A 116 1.47 -0.83 -7.69
N GLY A 117 2.47 -0.19 -8.29
CA GLY A 117 3.07 1.05 -7.78
C GLY A 117 4.23 0.80 -6.80
N ASN A 118 4.77 1.90 -6.28
CA ASN A 118 5.90 1.96 -5.34
C ASN A 118 5.68 2.96 -4.20
N PHE A 119 4.90 4.03 -4.44
CA PHE A 119 4.32 4.93 -3.43
C PHE A 119 5.33 5.60 -2.48
N THR A 120 6.58 5.74 -2.91
CA THR A 120 7.61 6.37 -2.08
C THR A 120 7.34 7.87 -1.97
N SER A 121 7.48 8.40 -0.76
CA SER A 121 7.26 9.81 -0.47
C SER A 121 8.05 10.24 0.77
N HIS A 122 8.46 11.50 0.80
CA HIS A 122 9.00 12.19 1.98
C HIS A 122 7.95 13.06 2.69
N MET A 123 6.70 12.96 2.27
CA MET A 123 5.56 13.72 2.79
C MET A 123 4.93 13.01 4.01
N ASN A 124 4.25 13.78 4.85
CA ASN A 124 3.40 13.26 5.92
C ASN A 124 2.12 12.66 5.34
N SER A 125 1.53 13.32 4.33
CA SER A 125 0.37 12.82 3.60
C SER A 125 0.74 11.68 2.64
N ASP A 126 -0.23 10.80 2.42
CA ASP A 126 -0.08 9.72 1.44
C ASP A 126 -0.06 10.36 0.03
N PRO A 127 0.83 9.93 -0.88
CA PRO A 127 0.84 10.46 -2.24
C PRO A 127 -0.44 10.03 -2.98
N LEU A 128 -0.95 10.89 -3.87
CA LEU A 128 -2.20 10.60 -4.61
C LEU A 128 -2.13 9.29 -5.42
N THR A 129 -0.94 8.86 -5.83
CA THR A 129 -0.71 7.54 -6.45
C THR A 129 -1.07 6.39 -5.50
N LEU A 130 -0.67 6.45 -4.22
CA LEU A 130 -1.07 5.48 -3.20
C LEU A 130 -2.56 5.57 -2.96
N THR A 131 -3.06 6.78 -2.71
CA THR A 131 -4.47 6.98 -2.39
C THR A 131 -5.37 6.41 -3.47
N MET A 132 -4.99 6.52 -4.75
CA MET A 132 -5.76 5.95 -5.86
C MET A 132 -5.52 4.44 -6.06
N ALA A 133 -4.28 3.95 -5.91
CA ALA A 133 -3.87 2.64 -6.42
C ALA A 133 -3.47 1.59 -5.36
N GLU A 134 -3.57 1.89 -4.06
CA GLU A 134 -3.31 0.92 -2.99
C GLU A 134 -4.22 -0.32 -3.13
N THR A 135 -3.59 -1.50 -3.26
CA THR A 135 -4.29 -2.79 -3.56
C THR A 135 -3.93 -3.85 -2.49
N PRO A 136 -4.56 -3.82 -1.30
CA PRO A 136 -4.31 -4.75 -0.21
C PRO A 136 -5.06 -6.08 -0.42
N GLU A 137 -4.34 -7.17 -0.66
CA GLU A 137 -4.97 -8.42 -1.12
C GLU A 137 -4.48 -9.69 -0.42
N LYS A 138 -5.30 -10.74 -0.48
CA LYS A 138 -4.88 -12.11 -0.14
C LYS A 138 -4.33 -12.78 -1.38
N ALA A 139 -3.01 -12.75 -1.52
CA ALA A 139 -2.32 -13.09 -2.76
C ALA A 139 -1.28 -14.18 -2.59
N ALA A 140 -0.94 -14.81 -3.71
CA ALA A 140 0.29 -15.58 -3.89
C ALA A 140 1.19 -14.86 -4.90
N LEU A 141 2.45 -14.66 -4.54
CA LEU A 141 3.44 -13.93 -5.33
C LEU A 141 4.71 -14.76 -5.49
N LEU A 142 5.16 -14.92 -6.73
CA LEU A 142 6.49 -15.42 -7.06
C LEU A 142 7.40 -14.24 -7.37
N GLY A 143 8.51 -14.12 -6.65
CA GLY A 143 9.47 -13.03 -6.78
C GLY A 143 10.87 -13.51 -7.13
N PHE A 144 11.63 -12.62 -7.74
CA PHE A 144 13.01 -12.82 -8.16
C PHE A 144 13.82 -11.55 -7.88
N GLU A 145 15.01 -11.70 -7.28
CA GLU A 145 15.97 -10.62 -7.06
C GLU A 145 17.40 -11.11 -7.31
N MET A 146 18.15 -10.40 -8.18
CA MET A 146 19.55 -10.72 -8.45
C MET A 146 20.29 -9.51 -9.01
N ASN A 147 21.43 -9.16 -8.40
CA ASN A 147 22.34 -8.10 -8.88
C ASN A 147 21.64 -6.75 -9.16
N GLY A 148 20.65 -6.40 -8.33
CA GLY A 148 19.86 -5.17 -8.47
C GLY A 148 18.63 -5.29 -9.36
N ALA A 149 18.53 -6.30 -10.22
CA ALA A 149 17.29 -6.59 -10.95
C ALA A 149 16.29 -7.26 -10.00
N TYR A 150 15.03 -6.85 -10.08
CA TYR A 150 13.94 -7.49 -9.37
C TYR A 150 12.73 -7.67 -10.28
N ALA A 151 11.97 -8.74 -10.06
CA ALA A 151 10.72 -8.99 -10.75
C ALA A 151 9.78 -9.81 -9.87
N SER A 152 8.48 -9.64 -10.05
CA SER A 152 7.47 -10.47 -9.41
C SER A 152 6.25 -10.63 -10.30
N VAL A 153 5.57 -11.76 -10.12
CA VAL A 153 4.23 -12.01 -10.64
C VAL A 153 3.36 -12.48 -9.48
N TYR A 154 2.10 -12.09 -9.47
CA TYR A 154 1.18 -12.42 -8.39
C TYR A 154 -0.22 -12.63 -8.92
N SER A 155 -1.01 -13.36 -8.14
CA SER A 155 -2.42 -13.57 -8.41
C SER A 155 -3.20 -13.65 -7.10
N PHE A 156 -4.45 -13.23 -7.15
CA PHE A 156 -5.34 -13.08 -6.01
C PHE A 156 -6.80 -13.16 -6.48
N ASN A 157 -7.71 -13.28 -5.53
CA ASN A 157 -9.14 -13.15 -5.77
C ASN A 157 -9.54 -11.76 -5.27
N GLY A 158 -9.84 -10.86 -6.19
CA GLY A 158 -10.15 -9.47 -5.91
C GLY A 158 -11.59 -9.24 -5.43
N SER A 159 -11.95 -7.97 -5.31
CA SER A 159 -13.31 -7.54 -4.97
C SER A 159 -14.20 -7.35 -6.21
N THR A 160 -13.62 -7.08 -7.38
CA THR A 160 -14.32 -6.95 -8.67
C THR A 160 -14.47 -8.29 -9.37
N ASN A 161 -15.58 -8.54 -10.10
CA ASN A 161 -15.79 -9.81 -10.78
C ASN A 161 -16.26 -9.60 -12.24
N GLU A 162 -15.56 -10.23 -13.20
CA GLU A 162 -15.94 -10.25 -14.63
C GLU A 162 -17.12 -11.18 -14.92
N ASP A 163 -17.37 -12.14 -14.04
CA ASP A 163 -18.53 -12.99 -14.07
C ASP A 163 -19.17 -13.09 -12.67
N MET A 164 -20.21 -13.91 -12.52
CA MET A 164 -20.86 -14.06 -11.21
C MET A 164 -20.09 -14.99 -10.26
N ASN A 165 -18.88 -15.43 -10.61
CA ASN A 165 -18.06 -16.29 -9.78
C ASN A 165 -17.10 -15.45 -8.93
N ASP A 166 -16.71 -16.01 -7.79
CA ASP A 166 -15.77 -15.42 -6.82
C ASP A 166 -14.51 -16.30 -6.84
N THR A 167 -13.57 -15.99 -7.73
CA THR A 167 -12.44 -16.86 -8.07
C THR A 167 -11.10 -16.13 -8.15
N ILE A 168 -9.99 -16.87 -8.20
CA ILE A 168 -8.67 -16.28 -8.41
C ILE A 168 -8.51 -16.00 -9.91
N ASP A 169 -8.78 -14.77 -10.33
CA ASP A 169 -8.71 -14.30 -11.71
C ASP A 169 -7.96 -12.96 -11.87
N HIS A 170 -7.68 -12.24 -10.78
CA HIS A 170 -6.76 -11.10 -10.81
C HIS A 170 -5.31 -11.54 -10.78
N TYR A 171 -4.48 -10.77 -11.49
CA TYR A 171 -3.05 -10.96 -11.54
C TYR A 171 -2.31 -9.66 -11.82
N GLY A 172 -1.02 -9.65 -11.52
CA GLY A 172 -0.17 -8.53 -11.84
C GLY A 172 1.29 -8.91 -11.88
N ALA A 173 2.10 -7.94 -12.25
CA ALA A 173 3.53 -8.08 -12.34
C ALA A 173 4.24 -6.79 -11.98
N LYS A 174 5.42 -6.88 -11.39
CA LYS A 174 6.34 -5.74 -11.22
C LYS A 174 7.72 -6.15 -11.69
N ALA A 175 8.44 -5.25 -12.33
CA ALA A 175 9.84 -5.44 -12.68
C ALA A 175 10.60 -4.13 -12.55
N GLY A 176 11.87 -4.20 -12.20
CA GLY A 176 12.70 -3.03 -12.08
C GLY A 176 14.16 -3.34 -11.81
N PHE A 177 14.91 -2.27 -11.61
CA PHE A 177 16.34 -2.32 -11.36
C PHE A 177 16.73 -1.25 -10.34
N THR A 178 17.44 -1.69 -9.30
CA THR A 178 18.01 -0.83 -8.27
C THR A 178 19.52 -0.96 -8.26
N LYS A 179 20.21 0.17 -8.07
CA LYS A 179 21.68 0.18 -7.99
C LYS A 179 22.18 1.28 -7.08
N LYS A 180 23.09 0.90 -6.18
CA LYS A 180 23.86 1.82 -5.36
C LYS A 180 25.27 1.97 -5.93
N MET A 181 25.66 3.20 -6.22
CA MET A 181 27.00 3.63 -6.61
C MET A 181 27.62 4.46 -5.46
N ALA A 182 28.86 4.91 -5.63
CA ALA A 182 29.58 5.63 -4.57
C ALA A 182 28.87 6.93 -4.13
N THR A 183 28.29 7.68 -5.06
CA THR A 183 27.69 9.01 -4.82
C THR A 183 26.22 9.11 -5.19
N MET A 184 25.65 8.03 -5.74
CA MET A 184 24.30 8.00 -6.27
C MET A 184 23.67 6.63 -6.03
N SER A 185 22.37 6.58 -5.73
CA SER A 185 21.57 5.38 -5.91
C SER A 185 20.36 5.69 -6.78
N PHE A 186 19.86 4.69 -7.48
CA PHE A 186 18.57 4.80 -8.15
C PHE A 186 17.78 3.50 -8.07
N ASP A 187 16.47 3.64 -8.16
CA ASP A 187 15.49 2.56 -8.36
C ASP A 187 14.55 2.99 -9.47
N VAL A 188 14.38 2.15 -10.48
CA VAL A 188 13.43 2.37 -11.58
C VAL A 188 12.66 1.10 -11.81
N GLY A 189 11.36 1.19 -12.01
CA GLY A 189 10.53 0.03 -12.28
C GLY A 189 9.19 0.37 -12.89
N ALA A 190 8.51 -0.69 -13.30
CA ALA A 190 7.16 -0.65 -13.82
C ALA A 190 6.33 -1.79 -13.22
N SER A 191 5.04 -1.56 -13.10
CA SER A 191 4.07 -2.52 -12.60
C SER A 191 2.83 -2.58 -13.48
N TYR A 192 2.16 -3.72 -13.47
CA TYR A 192 0.92 -3.99 -14.18
C TYR A 192 -0.06 -4.67 -13.23
N LEU A 193 -1.33 -4.33 -13.35
CA LEU A 193 -2.45 -4.96 -12.65
C LEU A 193 -3.53 -5.29 -13.67
N SER A 194 -4.09 -6.50 -13.62
CA SER A 194 -5.12 -6.95 -14.55
C SER A 194 -6.40 -6.12 -14.47
N ASP A 195 -6.71 -5.59 -13.28
CA ASP A 195 -7.83 -4.70 -13.04
C ASP A 195 -7.48 -3.62 -12.00
N ILE A 196 -7.38 -2.36 -12.44
CA ILE A 196 -7.21 -1.18 -11.58
C ILE A 196 -8.52 -0.80 -10.88
N GLY A 197 -9.67 -1.32 -11.34
CA GLY A 197 -10.95 -1.16 -10.67
C GLY A 197 -10.95 -1.73 -9.24
N ASP A 198 -10.09 -2.72 -8.99
CA ASP A 198 -10.01 -3.40 -7.70
C ASP A 198 -9.20 -2.65 -6.63
N THR A 199 -8.56 -1.52 -6.98
CA THR A 199 -7.82 -0.73 -5.99
C THR A 199 -8.77 -0.17 -4.92
N THR A 200 -8.26 0.06 -3.70
CA THR A 200 -9.06 0.47 -2.53
C THR A 200 -9.99 1.65 -2.78
N THR A 201 -9.56 2.61 -3.59
CA THR A 201 -10.31 3.84 -3.83
C THR A 201 -11.21 3.74 -5.06
N ILE A 202 -10.77 3.08 -6.14
CA ILE A 202 -11.58 2.93 -7.35
C ILE A 202 -12.69 1.91 -7.14
N SER A 203 -12.46 0.85 -6.36
CA SER A 203 -13.47 -0.18 -6.07
C SER A 203 -14.71 0.39 -5.40
N LYS A 204 -14.61 1.52 -4.68
CA LYS A 204 -15.76 2.24 -4.09
C LYS A 204 -16.65 2.93 -5.12
N LYS A 205 -16.18 3.08 -6.36
CA LYS A 205 -16.87 3.77 -7.45
C LYS A 205 -17.46 2.82 -8.48
N VAL A 206 -16.81 1.68 -8.70
CA VAL A 206 -17.24 0.66 -9.67
C VAL A 206 -18.10 -0.43 -9.01
N PRO A 207 -18.88 -1.20 -9.78
CA PRO A 207 -19.53 -2.40 -9.26
C PRO A 207 -18.51 -3.37 -8.67
N ASN A 208 -18.67 -3.73 -7.40
CA ASN A 208 -17.82 -4.69 -6.71
C ASN A 208 -18.64 -5.62 -5.78
N GLY A 209 -17.99 -6.70 -5.33
CA GLY A 209 -18.59 -7.73 -4.50
C GLY A 209 -19.14 -8.92 -5.31
N PRO A 210 -19.60 -9.96 -4.60
CA PRO A 210 -19.97 -11.23 -5.22
C PRO A 210 -21.20 -11.07 -6.13
N ASN A 211 -21.16 -11.69 -7.31
CA ASN A 211 -22.20 -11.63 -8.33
C ASN A 211 -22.38 -10.24 -8.99
N THR A 212 -21.33 -9.43 -9.03
CA THR A 212 -21.28 -8.27 -9.94
C THR A 212 -20.80 -8.71 -11.31
N ASN A 213 -21.19 -7.99 -12.37
CA ASN A 213 -20.70 -8.21 -13.73
C ASN A 213 -20.00 -6.92 -14.14
N TYR A 214 -18.69 -6.92 -14.10
CA TYR A 214 -17.84 -5.75 -14.26
C TYR A 214 -16.70 -6.06 -15.24
N ASP A 215 -16.52 -5.21 -16.25
CA ASP A 215 -15.45 -5.40 -17.23
C ASP A 215 -14.13 -4.91 -16.63
N TYR A 216 -13.13 -5.79 -16.54
CA TYR A 216 -11.83 -5.42 -15.98
C TYR A 216 -11.14 -4.37 -16.84
N VAL A 217 -10.55 -3.38 -16.17
CA VAL A 217 -9.74 -2.33 -16.79
C VAL A 217 -8.33 -2.45 -16.24
N SER A 218 -7.40 -2.90 -17.05
CA SER A 218 -6.01 -3.07 -16.59
C SER A 218 -5.35 -1.73 -16.25
N GLY A 219 -4.40 -1.76 -15.32
CA GLY A 219 -3.63 -0.61 -14.90
C GLY A 219 -2.14 -0.80 -15.10
N VAL A 220 -1.42 0.29 -15.33
CA VAL A 220 0.05 0.32 -15.33
C VAL A 220 0.58 1.41 -14.43
N GLY A 221 1.74 1.14 -13.84
CA GLY A 221 2.49 2.09 -13.02
C GLY A 221 3.96 2.12 -13.42
N ALA A 222 4.60 3.27 -13.24
CA ALA A 222 6.04 3.42 -13.40
C ALA A 222 6.58 4.33 -12.29
N HIS A 223 7.78 4.01 -11.78
CA HIS A 223 8.44 4.81 -10.75
C HIS A 223 9.92 5.03 -11.03
N LEU A 224 10.43 6.13 -10.50
CA LEU A 224 11.84 6.50 -10.49
C LEU A 224 12.18 7.11 -9.13
N ILE A 225 13.20 6.58 -8.47
CA ILE A 225 13.79 7.16 -7.27
C ILE A 225 15.27 7.36 -7.55
N VAL A 226 15.78 8.55 -7.32
CA VAL A 226 17.20 8.88 -7.44
C VAL A 226 17.64 9.58 -6.17
N ASN A 227 18.74 9.11 -5.59
CA ASN A 227 19.44 9.81 -4.52
C ASN A 227 20.83 10.16 -5.03
N MET A 228 21.27 11.40 -4.84
CA MET A 228 22.58 11.89 -5.26
C MET A 228 23.14 12.85 -4.21
N GLY A 229 24.09 12.36 -3.41
CA GLY A 229 24.57 13.08 -2.24
C GLY A 229 23.41 13.41 -1.27
N PRO A 230 23.21 14.68 -0.87
CA PRO A 230 22.07 15.07 -0.05
C PRO A 230 20.76 15.15 -0.84
N ALA A 231 20.80 15.21 -2.17
CA ALA A 231 19.61 15.43 -2.98
C ALA A 231 18.88 14.13 -3.29
N PHE A 232 17.56 14.22 -3.42
CA PHE A 232 16.73 13.15 -3.94
C PHE A 232 15.71 13.68 -4.96
N LEU A 233 15.27 12.77 -5.82
CA LEU A 233 14.16 12.94 -6.75
C LEU A 233 13.32 11.65 -6.70
N ILE A 234 12.02 11.79 -6.58
CA ILE A 234 11.03 10.72 -6.65
C ILE A 234 10.03 11.10 -7.74
N GLY A 235 9.69 10.14 -8.59
CA GLY A 235 8.65 10.27 -9.60
C GLY A 235 7.84 8.98 -9.65
N GLU A 236 6.53 9.10 -9.73
CA GLU A 236 5.62 7.98 -9.94
C GLU A 236 4.42 8.40 -10.78
N TYR A 237 3.98 7.51 -11.66
CA TYR A 237 2.80 7.69 -12.50
C TYR A 237 2.04 6.37 -12.57
N ILE A 238 0.71 6.41 -12.36
CA ILE A 238 -0.19 5.26 -12.44
C ILE A 238 -1.42 5.65 -13.26
N THR A 239 -1.87 4.77 -14.14
CA THR A 239 -3.01 5.01 -15.03
C THR A 239 -3.77 3.72 -15.32
N ALA A 240 -5.07 3.86 -15.59
CA ALA A 240 -5.82 2.87 -16.36
C ALA A 240 -5.27 2.79 -17.80
N LEU A 241 -5.37 1.61 -18.43
CA LEU A 241 -4.95 1.37 -19.82
C LEU A 241 -6.09 1.50 -20.84
N ASP A 242 -7.33 1.57 -20.36
CA ASP A 242 -8.54 1.78 -21.15
C ASP A 242 -9.55 2.56 -20.31
N ASN A 243 -10.58 3.06 -20.96
CA ASN A 243 -11.70 3.68 -20.27
C ASN A 243 -12.52 2.60 -19.56
N PHE A 244 -12.97 2.91 -18.35
CA PHE A 244 -14.05 2.16 -17.72
C PHE A 244 -15.32 2.25 -18.58
N LYS A 245 -16.27 1.34 -18.40
CA LYS A 245 -17.62 1.62 -18.93
C LYS A 245 -18.18 2.85 -18.21
N ALA A 246 -18.85 3.73 -18.95
CA ALA A 246 -19.51 4.91 -18.36
C ALA A 246 -20.50 4.53 -17.24
N GLU A 247 -21.15 3.37 -17.32
CA GLU A 247 -22.04 2.87 -16.26
C GLU A 247 -21.31 2.41 -14.99
N HIS A 248 -20.00 2.11 -15.08
CA HIS A 248 -19.16 1.71 -13.95
C HIS A 248 -18.45 2.92 -13.34
N PHE A 249 -17.87 3.77 -14.19
CA PHE A 249 -17.20 4.99 -13.77
C PHE A 249 -17.27 6.03 -14.89
N ALA A 250 -18.26 6.93 -14.81
CA ALA A 250 -18.46 7.98 -15.78
C ALA A 250 -17.55 9.19 -15.55
N TYR A 251 -17.04 9.77 -16.65
CA TYR A 251 -16.44 11.09 -16.71
C TYR A 251 -16.89 11.80 -17.98
N LYS A 252 -17.45 13.02 -17.85
CA LYS A 252 -17.95 13.85 -18.98
C LYS A 252 -18.86 13.13 -20.00
N GLY A 253 -19.64 12.13 -19.55
CA GLY A 253 -20.57 11.38 -20.39
C GLY A 253 -19.95 10.15 -21.09
N GLU A 254 -18.65 9.94 -20.92
CA GLU A 254 -17.92 8.74 -21.34
C GLU A 254 -17.43 7.96 -20.10
N GLY A 255 -16.67 6.90 -20.34
CA GLY A 255 -15.94 6.20 -19.30
C GLY A 255 -14.72 6.98 -18.84
N ALA A 256 -14.41 6.95 -17.55
CA ALA A 256 -13.18 7.54 -17.03
C ALA A 256 -11.96 6.67 -17.37
N GLU A 257 -10.80 7.27 -17.60
CA GLU A 257 -9.47 6.65 -17.61
C GLU A 257 -8.61 7.29 -16.51
N PRO A 258 -8.83 6.91 -15.23
CA PRO A 258 -8.23 7.59 -14.09
C PRO A 258 -6.70 7.43 -14.08
N LYS A 259 -6.01 8.52 -13.76
CA LYS A 259 -4.56 8.55 -13.56
C LYS A 259 -4.16 9.38 -12.35
N ALA A 260 -3.01 9.06 -11.78
CA ALA A 260 -2.40 9.80 -10.67
C ALA A 260 -0.89 9.87 -10.85
N TRP A 261 -0.29 10.96 -10.40
CA TRP A 261 1.15 11.14 -10.40
C TRP A 261 1.67 11.81 -9.13
N ASN A 262 2.94 11.53 -8.82
CA ASN A 262 3.69 12.16 -7.75
C ASN A 262 5.09 12.51 -8.26
N VAL A 263 5.50 13.76 -8.04
CA VAL A 263 6.89 14.20 -8.26
C VAL A 263 7.35 14.92 -7.00
N GLU A 264 8.42 14.42 -6.38
CA GLU A 264 9.02 15.03 -5.20
C GLU A 264 10.51 15.23 -5.39
N ALA A 265 11.02 16.35 -4.89
CA ALA A 265 12.45 16.61 -4.84
C ALA A 265 12.81 17.27 -3.52
N GLY A 266 14.04 17.05 -3.07
CA GLY A 266 14.46 17.59 -1.80
C GLY A 266 15.90 17.33 -1.45
N LEU A 267 16.24 17.69 -0.21
CA LEU A 267 17.56 17.61 0.36
C LEU A 267 17.48 16.99 1.76
N THR A 268 18.35 16.02 2.03
CA THR A 268 18.57 15.43 3.36
C THR A 268 19.98 15.76 3.81
N PHE A 269 20.08 16.56 4.87
CA PHE A 269 21.33 16.96 5.50
C PHE A 269 21.55 16.17 6.78
N ASN A 270 22.79 15.73 7.03
CA ASN A 270 23.15 15.22 8.34
C ASN A 270 23.79 16.35 9.16
N THR A 271 23.08 16.86 10.16
CA THR A 271 23.56 17.90 11.07
C THR A 271 23.67 17.32 12.47
N MET A 272 24.89 17.27 13.02
CA MET A 272 25.15 16.78 14.39
C MET A 272 24.65 15.34 14.66
N GLY A 273 24.67 14.48 13.64
CA GLY A 273 24.21 13.09 13.76
C GLY A 273 22.68 12.92 13.64
N GLN A 274 21.94 14.00 13.38
CA GLN A 274 20.51 13.99 13.08
C GLN A 274 20.28 14.31 11.61
N ASN A 275 19.30 13.68 10.98
CA ASN A 275 18.93 14.04 9.61
C ASN A 275 17.88 15.16 9.63
N LEU A 276 18.07 16.15 8.76
CA LEU A 276 17.09 17.17 8.40
C LEU A 276 16.75 16.99 6.93
N THR A 277 15.49 16.68 6.65
CA THR A 277 14.96 16.54 5.30
C THR A 277 14.08 17.74 4.97
N LEU A 278 14.31 18.34 3.81
CA LEU A 278 13.46 19.34 3.19
C LEU A 278 12.94 18.76 1.88
N ALA A 279 11.62 18.70 1.71
CA ALA A 279 10.97 18.11 0.54
C ALA A 279 9.92 19.06 -0.03
N LEU A 280 9.83 19.10 -1.36
CA LEU A 280 8.72 19.71 -2.09
C LEU A 280 8.11 18.65 -3.00
N GLY A 281 6.79 18.68 -3.13
CA GLY A 281 6.02 17.75 -3.95
C GLY A 281 5.02 18.46 -4.85
N TYR A 282 4.82 17.89 -6.03
CA TYR A 282 3.71 18.19 -6.92
C TYR A 282 3.04 16.89 -7.30
N GLN A 283 1.75 16.79 -6.98
CA GLN A 283 0.92 15.63 -7.23
C GLN A 283 -0.29 16.05 -8.06
N GLY A 284 -0.93 15.10 -8.70
CA GLY A 284 -2.22 15.35 -9.34
C GLY A 284 -2.93 14.07 -9.70
N THR A 285 -4.20 14.25 -10.02
CA THR A 285 -5.04 13.23 -10.62
C THR A 285 -5.72 13.79 -11.84
N ASP A 286 -6.14 12.92 -12.74
CA ASP A 286 -7.01 13.30 -13.86
C ASP A 286 -7.99 12.15 -14.12
N GLU A 287 -9.18 12.52 -14.57
CA GLU A 287 -10.38 11.67 -14.65
C GLU A 287 -10.71 10.89 -13.36
N ALA A 288 -10.25 11.39 -12.20
CA ALA A 288 -10.47 10.79 -10.89
C ALA A 288 -11.60 11.48 -10.09
N VAL A 289 -12.41 12.31 -10.74
CA VAL A 289 -13.52 13.04 -10.10
C VAL A 289 -14.48 12.07 -9.40
N GLY A 290 -14.86 12.41 -8.17
CA GLY A 290 -15.72 11.60 -7.33
C GLY A 290 -15.03 10.42 -6.64
N LEU A 291 -13.75 10.15 -6.92
CA LEU A 291 -12.93 9.31 -6.04
C LEU A 291 -12.62 10.09 -4.77
N LYS A 292 -12.75 9.43 -3.62
CA LYS A 292 -12.57 10.05 -2.32
C LYS A 292 -11.39 9.44 -1.60
N ASP A 293 -10.53 10.30 -1.05
CA ASP A 293 -9.47 9.90 -0.14
C ASP A 293 -10.10 9.13 1.04
N PRO A 294 -9.72 7.86 1.27
CA PRO A 294 -10.28 7.05 2.34
C PRO A 294 -10.09 7.62 3.75
N ARG A 295 -9.09 8.49 3.97
CA ARG A 295 -8.75 9.08 5.27
C ARG A 295 -9.50 10.39 5.52
N SER A 296 -9.55 11.29 4.54
CA SER A 296 -10.20 12.60 4.70
C SER A 296 -11.67 12.60 4.27
N GLY A 297 -12.07 11.66 3.42
CA GLY A 297 -13.39 11.64 2.77
C GLY A 297 -13.58 12.73 1.71
N MET A 298 -12.56 13.57 1.48
CA MET A 298 -12.56 14.59 0.44
C MET A 298 -12.32 13.96 -0.93
N GLN A 299 -12.82 14.62 -1.97
CA GLN A 299 -12.50 14.26 -3.35
C GLN A 299 -11.00 14.37 -3.59
N LEU A 300 -10.42 13.44 -4.37
CA LEU A 300 -9.04 13.56 -4.80
C LEU A 300 -8.87 14.84 -5.64
N PRO A 301 -7.87 15.68 -5.34
CA PRO A 301 -7.65 16.92 -6.08
C PRO A 301 -7.15 16.68 -7.49
N ALA A 302 -7.44 17.62 -8.39
CA ALA A 302 -6.80 17.68 -9.71
C ALA A 302 -5.30 17.96 -9.58
N SER A 303 -4.91 18.81 -8.63
CA SER A 303 -3.50 19.06 -8.33
C SER A 303 -3.25 19.34 -6.84
N ARG A 304 -2.07 18.96 -6.35
CA ARG A 304 -1.63 19.22 -4.98
C ARG A 304 -0.18 19.70 -4.99
N ILE A 305 0.07 20.82 -4.31
CA ILE A 305 1.42 21.30 -4.00
C ILE A 305 1.65 21.13 -2.50
N LEU A 306 2.76 20.53 -2.11
CA LEU A 306 3.06 20.28 -0.71
C LEU A 306 4.55 20.43 -0.39
N GLY A 307 4.84 20.79 0.84
CA GLY A 307 6.19 20.94 1.34
C GLY A 307 6.33 20.41 2.75
N THR A 308 7.39 19.65 2.99
CA THR A 308 7.67 18.99 4.27
C THR A 308 9.06 19.28 4.77
N VAL A 309 9.14 19.59 6.06
CA VAL A 309 10.39 19.67 6.82
C VAL A 309 10.36 18.59 7.88
N ALA A 310 11.29 17.64 7.85
CA ALA A 310 11.39 16.56 8.81
C ALA A 310 12.76 16.54 9.49
N MET A 311 12.80 16.42 10.80
CA MET A 311 14.02 16.40 11.59
C MET A 311 14.02 15.23 12.56
N ASP A 312 15.09 14.43 12.52
CA ASP A 312 15.37 13.48 13.59
C ASP A 312 15.77 14.27 14.83
N ILE A 313 15.02 14.12 15.93
CA ILE A 313 15.33 14.79 17.21
C ILE A 313 16.07 13.86 18.16
N TYR A 314 15.82 12.55 18.02
CA TYR A 314 16.53 11.48 18.71
C TYR A 314 16.59 10.25 17.80
N LYS A 315 17.38 9.24 18.19
CA LYS A 315 17.36 7.95 17.52
C LYS A 315 15.93 7.41 17.49
N ASN A 316 15.45 7.08 16.29
CA ASN A 316 14.09 6.57 16.03
C ASN A 316 12.95 7.55 16.37
N THR A 317 13.25 8.83 16.57
CA THR A 317 12.23 9.85 16.86
C THR A 317 12.38 11.02 15.89
N THR A 318 11.34 11.22 15.08
CA THR A 318 11.32 12.25 14.04
C THR A 318 10.15 13.20 14.30
N VAL A 319 10.38 14.50 14.11
CA VAL A 319 9.31 15.51 14.06
C VAL A 319 9.26 16.05 12.63
N SER A 320 8.06 16.11 12.05
CA SER A 320 7.86 16.66 10.70
C SER A 320 6.71 17.65 10.65
N LEU A 321 6.88 18.71 9.87
CA LEU A 321 5.87 19.70 9.55
C LEU A 321 5.61 19.65 8.05
N GLU A 322 4.35 19.52 7.67
CA GLU A 322 3.89 19.58 6.28
C GLU A 322 2.84 20.69 6.12
N TYR A 323 2.88 21.36 4.96
CA TYR A 323 1.79 22.18 4.45
C TYR A 323 1.44 21.73 3.03
N ALA A 324 0.15 21.60 2.74
CA ALA A 324 -0.35 21.20 1.43
C ALA A 324 -1.52 22.08 0.99
N VAL A 325 -1.57 22.36 -0.31
CA VAL A 325 -2.67 23.05 -0.99
C VAL A 325 -3.16 22.15 -2.12
N ASP A 326 -4.44 21.86 -2.09
CA ASP A 326 -5.17 21.00 -3.01
C ASP A 326 -6.10 21.87 -3.84
N SER A 327 -6.01 21.79 -5.16
CA SER A 327 -7.00 22.41 -6.06
C SER A 327 -7.95 21.33 -6.56
N ASP A 328 -9.24 21.51 -6.32
CA ASP A 328 -10.25 20.60 -6.87
C ASP A 328 -10.38 20.76 -8.38
N TYR A 329 -11.02 19.79 -9.00
CA TYR A 329 -11.43 19.86 -10.40
C TYR A 329 -12.39 21.02 -10.65
N ASP A 330 -12.39 21.53 -11.88
CA ASP A 330 -13.34 22.55 -12.30
C ASP A 330 -14.79 22.05 -12.19
N VAL A 331 -15.73 22.99 -12.01
CA VAL A 331 -17.17 22.68 -11.94
C VAL A 331 -17.68 21.97 -13.21
N GLU A 332 -17.10 22.28 -14.38
CA GLU A 332 -17.43 21.62 -15.65
C GLU A 332 -17.01 20.15 -15.69
N GLU A 333 -16.06 19.76 -14.84
CA GLU A 333 -15.54 18.39 -14.74
C GLU A 333 -16.20 17.62 -13.58
N GLY A 334 -17.02 18.30 -12.78
CA GLY A 334 -17.74 17.74 -11.65
C GLY A 334 -17.09 17.96 -10.27
N GLY A 335 -16.05 18.81 -10.20
CA GLY A 335 -15.51 19.29 -8.93
C GLY A 335 -16.18 20.57 -8.43
N THR A 336 -15.58 21.20 -7.43
CA THR A 336 -16.03 22.47 -6.85
C THR A 336 -15.38 23.69 -7.51
N GLY A 337 -14.20 23.53 -8.13
CA GLY A 337 -13.34 24.62 -8.59
C GLY A 337 -12.68 25.42 -7.45
N GLU A 338 -12.73 24.90 -6.22
CA GLU A 338 -12.20 25.57 -5.02
C GLU A 338 -10.92 24.87 -4.53
N ASP A 339 -10.19 25.55 -3.65
CA ASP A 339 -8.98 25.02 -3.02
C ASP A 339 -9.28 24.48 -1.60
N ALA A 340 -8.49 23.50 -1.18
CA ALA A 340 -8.42 23.01 0.19
C ALA A 340 -6.98 23.16 0.70
N GLU A 341 -6.83 23.39 2.00
CA GLU A 341 -5.52 23.57 2.63
C GLU A 341 -5.36 22.64 3.81
N SER A 342 -4.14 22.17 4.07
CA SER A 342 -3.84 21.44 5.29
C SER A 342 -2.45 21.72 5.82
N ALA A 343 -2.32 21.66 7.14
CA ALA A 343 -1.04 21.72 7.84
C ALA A 343 -0.99 20.60 8.87
N SER A 344 0.12 19.87 8.94
CA SER A 344 0.29 18.80 9.94
C SER A 344 1.67 18.83 10.59
N LEU A 345 1.68 18.77 11.92
CA LEU A 345 2.86 18.52 12.73
C LEU A 345 2.80 17.09 13.25
N VAL A 346 3.73 16.23 12.86
CA VAL A 346 3.75 14.81 13.22
C VAL A 346 4.98 14.50 14.07
N LEU A 347 4.76 13.84 15.21
CA LEU A 347 5.79 13.18 16.00
C LEU A 347 5.72 11.68 15.71
N ALA A 348 6.77 11.12 15.13
CA ALA A 348 6.91 9.71 14.86
C ALA A 348 7.94 9.07 15.80
N LEU A 349 7.55 8.01 16.50
CA LEU A 349 8.43 7.18 17.32
C LEU A 349 8.46 5.76 16.74
N LYS A 350 9.64 5.30 16.33
CA LYS A 350 9.88 3.93 15.84
C LYS A 350 10.56 3.11 16.93
N PHE A 351 10.25 1.82 17.02
CA PHE A 351 10.88 0.93 18.01
C PHE A 351 11.16 -0.46 17.45
#